data_AF-A0AAD7GAS3-F1
#
_entry.id   AF-A0AAD7GAS3-F1
#
_cell.length_a   1.000
_cell.length_b   1.000
_cell.length_c   1.000
_cell.angle_alpha   90.00
_cell.angle_beta   90.00
_cell.angle_gamma   90.00
#
_symmetry.space_group_name_H-M   'P 1'
#
loop_
_entity.id
_entity.type
_entity.pdbx_description
1 polymer ?
#
loop_
_entity_poly.entity_id
_entity_poly.type
_entity_poly.pdbx_seq_one_letter_code
_entity_poly.pdbx_strand_id
1 'polypeptide(L)'
;IVTVGGESSSPGGMYQFSPNRVTASNGTIIRFRFSSPGNHSVAHIAFSYPCTPLGDKIESSFEPVALGAANVPEWSIEVIDDRGR
;
A
#
# COMPACT_ATOMS: atom_id res chain seq x y z
N ILE A 1 10.19 -1.89 -1.60
CA ILE A 1 9.34 -0.93 -0.85
C ILE A 1 8.36 -0.34 -1.84
N VAL A 2 7.09 -0.24 -1.48
CA VAL A 2 6.04 0.45 -2.23
C VAL A 2 5.71 1.75 -1.49
N THR A 3 5.79 2.87 -2.17
CA THR A 3 5.34 4.16 -1.64
C THR A 3 3.83 4.25 -1.78
N VAL A 4 3.13 4.64 -0.71
CA VAL A 4 1.68 4.86 -0.71
C VAL A 4 1.42 6.36 -0.61
N GLY A 5 0.70 6.89 -1.61
CA GLY A 5 0.45 8.32 -1.74
C GLY A 5 1.46 9.03 -2.67
N GLY A 6 1.35 10.36 -2.68
CA GLY A 6 2.22 11.25 -3.43
C GLY A 6 1.70 12.69 -3.36
N GLU A 7 2.38 13.62 -4.01
CA GLU A 7 1.87 14.97 -4.20
C GLU A 7 0.92 15.04 -5.40
N SER A 8 0.10 16.09 -5.50
CA SER A 8 -0.74 16.34 -6.69
C SER A 8 0.08 16.51 -7.98
N SER A 9 1.34 16.92 -7.84
CA SER A 9 2.33 17.07 -8.91
C SER A 9 3.02 15.75 -9.29
N SER A 10 2.90 14.70 -8.46
CA SER A 10 3.57 13.42 -8.71
C SER A 10 2.96 12.74 -9.94
N PRO A 11 3.77 12.05 -10.76
CA PRO A 11 3.23 11.13 -11.76
C PRO A 11 2.31 10.12 -11.08
N GLY A 12 1.06 9.99 -11.52
CA GLY A 12 0.03 9.16 -10.85
C GLY A 12 -0.78 9.86 -9.74
N GLY A 13 -0.44 11.11 -9.40
CA GLY A 13 -1.18 11.95 -8.46
C GLY A 13 -1.02 11.54 -6.99
N MET A 14 -1.93 12.05 -6.13
CA MET A 14 -1.87 11.86 -4.68
C MET A 14 -2.44 10.52 -4.19
N TYR A 15 -3.22 9.81 -5.02
CA TYR A 15 -3.86 8.54 -4.66
C TYR A 15 -3.25 7.39 -5.46
N GLN A 16 -2.07 6.95 -5.05
CA GLN A 16 -1.33 5.94 -5.81
C GLN A 16 -0.49 5.01 -4.95
N PHE A 17 -0.10 3.90 -5.57
CA PHE A 17 0.98 3.02 -5.14
C PHE A 17 2.14 3.16 -6.13
N SER A 18 3.36 3.35 -5.64
CA SER A 18 4.56 3.48 -6.49
C SER A 18 5.69 2.57 -5.99
N PRO A 19 6.04 1.50 -6.73
CA PRO A 19 5.40 1.04 -7.96
C PRO A 19 3.98 0.52 -7.73
N ASN A 20 3.14 0.57 -8.77
CA ASN A 20 1.76 0.04 -8.72
C ASN A 20 1.66 -1.47 -9.01
N ARG A 21 2.79 -2.10 -9.34
CA ARG A 21 2.90 -3.54 -9.59
C ARG A 21 4.21 -4.05 -9.01
N VAL A 22 4.12 -5.13 -8.25
CA VAL A 22 5.27 -5.84 -7.68
C VAL A 22 5.13 -7.31 -8.03
N THR A 23 6.22 -7.92 -8.48
CA THR A 23 6.38 -9.37 -8.57
C THR A 23 7.38 -9.78 -7.51
N ALA A 24 7.00 -10.70 -6.63
CA ALA A 24 7.81 -11.13 -5.50
C ALA A 24 7.60 -12.63 -5.24
N SER A 25 8.66 -13.32 -4.79
CA SER A 25 8.60 -14.74 -4.43
C SER A 25 8.04 -14.94 -3.03
N ASN A 26 7.61 -16.16 -2.73
CA ASN A 26 7.20 -16.59 -1.39
C ASN A 26 8.30 -16.25 -0.35
N GLY A 27 7.90 -15.77 0.82
CA GLY A 27 8.78 -15.31 1.91
C GLY A 27 9.30 -13.88 1.74
N THR A 28 8.98 -13.20 0.63
CA THR A 28 9.35 -11.79 0.46
C THR A 28 8.51 -10.90 1.38
N ILE A 29 9.16 -9.94 2.05
CA ILE A 29 8.48 -8.88 2.80
C ILE A 29 8.28 -7.68 1.88
N ILE A 30 7.02 -7.36 1.60
CA ILE A 30 6.66 -6.11 0.92
C ILE A 30 6.35 -5.07 1.98
N ARG A 31 7.18 -4.02 2.05
CA ARG A 31 6.95 -2.86 2.90
C ARG A 31 6.27 -1.74 2.12
N PHE A 32 5.21 -1.21 2.70
CA PHE A 32 4.48 -0.02 2.27
C PHE A 32 4.94 1.16 3.12
N ARG A 33 5.43 2.21 2.49
CA ARG A 33 5.87 3.44 3.15
C ARG A 33 4.93 4.59 2.76
N PHE A 34 4.23 5.16 3.72
CA PHE A 34 3.20 6.17 3.46
C PHE A 34 3.85 7.54 3.27
N SER A 35 3.76 8.16 2.09
CA SER A 35 4.42 9.44 1.83
C SER A 35 3.68 10.60 2.48
N SER A 36 4.42 11.64 2.86
CA SER A 36 3.86 12.94 3.23
C SER A 36 3.50 13.76 1.98
N PRO A 37 2.38 14.50 1.98
CA PRO A 37 1.24 14.40 2.90
C PRO A 37 0.28 13.28 2.48
N GLY A 38 -0.59 12.84 3.38
CA GLY A 38 -1.68 11.99 2.94
C GLY A 38 -2.38 11.23 4.05
N ASN A 39 -3.59 10.78 3.72
CA ASN A 39 -4.47 10.04 4.60
C ASN A 39 -4.83 8.76 3.84
N HIS A 40 -3.99 7.74 4.00
CA HIS A 40 -4.00 6.57 3.13
C HIS A 40 -4.20 5.28 3.91
N SER A 41 -4.43 4.19 3.19
CA SER A 41 -4.50 2.83 3.72
C SER A 41 -4.07 1.85 2.64
N VAL A 42 -3.73 0.63 3.05
CA VAL A 42 -3.54 -0.53 2.18
C VAL A 42 -4.61 -1.54 2.53
N ALA A 43 -5.33 -2.04 1.52
CA ALA A 43 -6.30 -3.12 1.69
C ALA A 43 -6.25 -4.05 0.47
N HIS A 44 -6.31 -5.36 0.70
CA HIS A 44 -6.51 -6.32 -0.38
C HIS A 44 -8.02 -6.47 -0.66
N ILE A 45 -8.41 -6.25 -1.91
CA ILE A 45 -9.81 -6.24 -2.35
C ILE A 45 -10.00 -7.11 -3.58
N ALA A 46 -11.22 -7.62 -3.77
CA ALA A 46 -11.64 -8.20 -5.04
C ALA A 46 -12.03 -7.09 -6.02
N PHE A 47 -11.69 -7.26 -7.30
CA PHE A 47 -12.09 -6.32 -8.36
C PHE A 47 -13.62 -6.13 -8.45
N SER A 48 -14.39 -7.19 -8.20
CA SER A 48 -15.87 -7.16 -8.20
C SER A 48 -16.49 -6.52 -6.96
N TYR A 49 -15.75 -6.38 -5.86
CA TYR A 49 -16.23 -5.82 -4.59
C TYR A 49 -15.21 -4.83 -4.01
N PRO A 50 -15.04 -3.65 -4.64
CA PRO A 50 -13.92 -2.77 -4.35
C PRO A 50 -14.00 -2.04 -3.00
N CYS A 51 -15.16 -2.06 -2.34
CA CYS A 51 -15.39 -1.37 -1.07
C CYS A 51 -15.29 -2.29 0.16
N THR A 52 -15.05 -3.58 -0.03
CA THR A 52 -15.00 -4.56 1.06
C THR A 52 -13.65 -5.28 1.03
N PRO A 53 -12.84 -5.17 2.10
CA PRO A 53 -11.61 -5.94 2.22
C PRO A 53 -11.89 -7.44 2.06
N LEU A 54 -10.94 -8.15 1.46
CA LEU A 54 -10.95 -9.59 1.47
C LEU A 54 -10.81 -10.10 2.92
N GLY A 55 -11.43 -11.24 3.21
CA GLY A 55 -11.38 -11.85 4.55
C GLY A 55 -10.01 -12.38 4.96
N ASP A 56 -8.96 -12.11 4.17
CA ASP A 56 -7.57 -12.49 4.43
C ASP A 56 -6.85 -11.53 5.38
N LYS A 57 -7.53 -10.48 5.86
CA LYS A 57 -7.04 -9.52 6.86
C LYS A 57 -5.82 -8.73 6.40
N ILE A 58 -5.60 -8.60 5.10
CA ILE A 58 -4.58 -7.72 4.54
C ILE A 58 -5.16 -6.30 4.51
N GLU A 59 -5.11 -5.63 5.66
CA GLU A 59 -5.52 -4.23 5.84
C GLU A 59 -4.59 -3.49 6.81
N SER A 60 -4.08 -2.33 6.42
CA SER A 60 -3.24 -1.49 7.31
C SER A 60 -4.07 -0.66 8.29
N SER A 61 -5.39 -0.58 8.10
CA SER A 61 -6.22 0.51 8.64
C SER A 61 -5.76 1.89 8.13
N PHE A 62 -6.20 2.97 8.78
CA PHE A 62 -5.93 4.34 8.39
C PHE A 62 -4.56 4.83 8.86
N GLU A 63 -3.75 5.31 7.93
CA GLU A 63 -2.37 5.76 8.14
C GLU A 63 -2.27 7.26 7.78
N PRO A 64 -2.46 8.17 8.75
CA PRO A 64 -2.38 9.61 8.52
C PRO A 64 -0.93 10.10 8.54
N VAL A 65 -0.59 10.95 7.57
CA VAL A 65 0.72 11.57 7.43
C VAL A 65 0.56 13.07 7.21
N ALA A 66 1.03 13.85 8.18
CA ALA A 66 1.04 15.30 8.10
C ALA A 66 1.97 15.80 6.98
N LEU A 67 1.67 17.00 6.44
CA LEU A 67 2.51 17.67 5.46
C LEU A 67 3.90 17.97 6.04
N GLY A 68 4.95 17.57 5.33
CA GLY A 68 6.34 17.75 5.72
C GLY A 68 6.82 16.79 6.81
N ALA A 69 6.07 15.73 7.13
CA ALA A 69 6.47 14.78 8.15
C ALA A 69 7.81 14.10 7.79
N ALA A 70 8.80 14.22 8.68
CA ALA A 70 10.11 13.60 8.51
C ALA A 70 10.08 12.08 8.75
N ASN A 71 9.23 11.65 9.69
CA ASN A 71 8.99 10.23 9.99
C ASN A 71 7.61 9.87 9.48
N VAL A 72 7.53 8.78 8.72
CA VAL A 72 6.29 8.29 8.13
C VAL A 72 6.07 6.83 8.51
N PRO A 73 4.81 6.37 8.64
CA PRO A 73 4.53 4.99 8.99
C PRO A 73 5.01 4.05 7.88
N GLU A 74 5.36 2.84 8.29
CA GLU A 74 5.59 1.71 7.39
C GLU A 74 4.73 0.53 7.86
N TRP A 75 4.09 -0.13 6.89
CA TRP A 75 3.29 -1.33 7.13
C TRP A 75 3.75 -2.43 6.17
N SER A 76 3.77 -3.69 6.62
CA SER A 76 4.39 -4.77 5.86
C SER A 76 3.51 -5.99 5.75
N ILE A 77 3.61 -6.67 4.61
CA ILE A 77 3.03 -8.00 4.39
C ILE A 77 4.14 -8.98 4.02
N GLU A 78 3.92 -10.24 4.34
CA GLU A 78 4.70 -11.36 3.84
C GLU A 78 3.96 -12.01 2.68
N VAL A 79 4.68 -12.26 1.58
CA VAL A 79 4.14 -13.03 0.46
C VAL A 79 4.13 -14.50 0.84
N ILE A 80 2.95 -15.03 1.15
CA ILE A 80 2.78 -16.42 1.62
C ILE A 80 2.55 -17.45 0.50
N ASP A 81 2.22 -16.97 -0.71
CA ASP A 81 2.06 -17.80 -1.90
C ASP A 81 2.41 -17.01 -3.17
N ASP A 82 3.27 -17.55 -4.01
CA ASP A 82 3.71 -17.01 -5.30
C ASP A 82 3.37 -17.96 -6.47
N ARG A 83 2.74 -19.10 -6.19
CA ARG A 83 2.23 -20.02 -7.21
C ARG A 83 0.81 -19.60 -7.54
N GLY A 84 0.67 -18.90 -8.67
CA GLY A 84 -0.64 -18.49 -9.19
C GLY A 84 -1.62 -19.66 -9.15
N ARG A 85 -2.70 -19.50 -8.40
CA ARG A 85 -3.86 -20.38 -8.50
C ARG A 85 -4.58 -20.17 -9.82
#